data_AF-A0A7S0UT98-F1
#
_entry.id   AF-A0A7S0UT98-F1
#
_cell.length_a   1.000
_cell.length_b   1.000
_cell.length_c   1.000
_cell.angle_alpha   90.00
_cell.angle_beta   90.00
_cell.angle_gamma   90.00
#
_symmetry.space_group_name_H-M   'P 1'
#
loop_
_entity.id
_entity.type
_entity.pdbx_description
1 polymer ?
#
loop_
_entity_poly.entity_id
_entity_poly.type
_entity_poly.pdbx_seq_one_letter_code
_entity_poly.pdbx_strand_id
1 'polypeptide(L)'
;GTDASLFLSMDELANPANAGHDFAALTGITVAKIASWFQVSYADVLAVCGAVGPSVMNNGASSVIIGLNNQANFPVGRIDSTVETPPGNLVLPNADVATWVAYFKARGFSMEEAAALMGSHTSIQTQGCYEGAQHGGLYCQPASTNCNDRIQALRWDNHYYQDTCTPAVSVT
;
A
#
# COMPACT_ATOMS: atom_id res chain seq x y z
N GLY A 1 13.77 -8.12 2.53
CA GLY A 1 13.47 -8.19 1.07
C GLY A 1 11.97 -8.37 0.90
N THR A 2 11.49 -9.14 -0.10
CA THR A 2 10.10 -9.67 -0.07
C THR A 2 10.11 -11.06 0.57
N ASP A 3 10.40 -11.10 1.86
CA ASP A 3 10.74 -12.29 2.66
C ASP A 3 10.03 -12.29 4.03
N ALA A 4 9.06 -11.40 4.21
CA ALA A 4 8.26 -11.24 5.42
C ALA A 4 9.06 -10.98 6.71
N SER A 5 10.33 -10.57 6.61
CA SER A 5 11.14 -10.21 7.78
C SER A 5 10.52 -9.11 8.63
N LEU A 6 9.71 -8.24 8.02
CA LEU A 6 8.87 -7.24 8.69
C LEU A 6 8.01 -7.81 9.84
N PHE A 7 7.50 -9.04 9.70
CA PHE A 7 6.63 -9.67 10.71
C PHE A 7 7.36 -10.70 11.57
N LEU A 8 8.53 -11.13 11.12
CA LEU A 8 9.27 -12.27 11.68
C LEU A 8 10.53 -11.83 12.44
N SER A 9 10.95 -10.57 12.29
CA SER A 9 12.00 -9.94 13.09
C SER A 9 11.40 -8.96 14.11
N MET A 10 11.83 -9.09 15.37
CA MET A 10 11.46 -8.17 16.43
C MET A 10 11.99 -6.75 16.20
N ASP A 11 13.16 -6.63 15.58
CA ASP A 11 13.82 -5.33 15.34
C ASP A 11 13.12 -4.56 14.21
N GLU A 12 12.60 -5.26 13.20
CA GLU A 12 11.75 -4.63 12.19
C GLU A 12 10.40 -4.20 12.73
N LEU A 13 9.78 -5.01 13.61
CA LEU A 13 8.52 -4.64 14.28
C LEU A 13 8.70 -3.41 15.19
N ALA A 14 9.86 -3.28 15.83
CA ALA A 14 10.20 -2.15 16.69
C ALA A 14 10.63 -0.89 15.92
N ASN A 15 10.88 -0.98 14.61
CA ASN A 15 11.32 0.15 13.82
C ASN A 15 10.20 1.23 13.73
N PRO A 16 10.47 2.49 14.10
CA PRO A 16 9.47 3.56 14.05
C PRO A 16 8.84 3.76 12.66
N ALA A 17 9.57 3.48 11.58
CA ALA A 17 9.05 3.54 10.21
C ALA A 17 7.98 2.48 9.93
N ASN A 18 7.98 1.37 10.68
CA ASN A 18 7.02 0.27 10.60
C ASN A 18 5.90 0.35 11.66
N ALA A 19 6.05 1.24 12.65
CA ALA A 19 5.11 1.41 13.76
C ALA A 19 3.83 2.19 13.38
N GLY A 20 3.72 2.66 12.12
CA GLY A 20 2.55 3.39 11.65
C GLY A 20 1.26 2.55 11.72
N HIS A 21 0.26 3.05 12.46
CA HIS A 21 -1.09 2.47 12.58
C HIS A 21 -1.11 0.98 12.97
N ASP A 22 -0.12 0.50 13.73
CA ASP A 22 0.04 -0.91 14.11
C ASP A 22 0.03 -1.87 12.91
N PHE A 23 0.36 -1.38 11.70
CA PHE A 23 0.26 -2.14 10.45
C PHE A 23 1.01 -3.46 10.54
N ALA A 24 2.29 -3.42 10.92
CA ALA A 24 3.12 -4.61 10.97
C ALA A 24 2.56 -5.66 11.96
N ALA A 25 2.03 -5.21 13.10
CA ALA A 25 1.43 -6.09 14.10
C ALA A 25 0.10 -6.69 13.62
N LEU A 26 -0.84 -5.87 13.14
CA LEU A 26 -2.17 -6.33 12.70
C LEU A 26 -2.08 -7.21 11.45
N THR A 27 -1.30 -6.79 10.46
CA THR A 27 -1.08 -7.57 9.24
C THR A 27 -0.37 -8.88 9.55
N GLY A 28 0.63 -8.88 10.45
CA GLY A 28 1.32 -10.10 10.86
C GLY A 28 0.39 -11.18 11.42
N ILE A 29 -0.59 -10.80 12.25
CA ILE A 29 -1.59 -11.73 12.81
C ILE A 29 -2.44 -12.36 11.70
N THR A 30 -2.94 -11.55 10.76
CA THR A 30 -3.74 -12.02 9.64
C THR A 30 -2.93 -12.91 8.70
N VAL A 31 -1.70 -12.51 8.37
CA VAL A 31 -0.78 -13.27 7.53
C VAL A 31 -0.48 -14.63 8.15
N ALA A 32 -0.15 -14.69 9.44
CA ALA A 32 0.11 -15.94 10.16
C ALA A 32 -1.06 -16.93 10.06
N LYS A 33 -2.29 -16.42 10.23
CA LYS A 33 -3.51 -17.20 10.15
C LYS A 33 -3.69 -17.80 8.75
N ILE A 34 -3.59 -16.98 7.71
CA ILE A 34 -3.74 -17.42 6.31
C ILE A 34 -2.62 -18.41 5.94
N ALA A 35 -1.37 -18.11 6.30
CA ALA A 35 -0.22 -18.97 6.06
C ALA A 35 -0.45 -20.38 6.65
N SER A 36 -0.96 -20.46 7.89
CA SER A 36 -1.27 -21.74 8.54
C SER A 36 -2.37 -22.53 7.85
N TRP A 37 -3.40 -21.86 7.31
CA TRP A 37 -4.52 -22.51 6.65
C TRP A 37 -4.12 -23.14 5.31
N PHE A 38 -3.27 -22.43 4.56
CA PHE A 38 -2.90 -22.82 3.21
C PHE A 38 -1.52 -23.47 3.11
N GLN A 39 -0.77 -23.57 4.21
CA GLN A 39 0.59 -24.12 4.27
C GLN A 39 1.55 -23.43 3.29
N VAL A 40 1.54 -22.10 3.31
CA VAL A 40 2.38 -21.24 2.46
C VAL A 40 3.22 -20.30 3.32
N SER A 41 4.27 -19.70 2.73
CA SER A 41 5.12 -18.73 3.43
C SER A 41 4.38 -17.42 3.71
N TYR A 42 4.78 -16.72 4.77
CA TYR A 42 4.24 -15.39 5.12
C TYR A 42 4.50 -14.41 3.97
N ALA A 43 5.67 -14.52 3.36
CA ALA A 43 6.08 -13.70 2.22
C ALA A 43 5.16 -13.89 1.01
N ASP A 44 4.75 -15.12 0.69
CA ASP A 44 3.81 -15.37 -0.41
C ASP A 44 2.39 -14.95 -0.07
N VAL A 45 1.93 -15.12 1.17
CA VAL A 45 0.62 -14.58 1.60
C VAL A 45 0.59 -13.07 1.40
N LEU A 46 1.60 -12.35 1.87
CA LEU A 46 1.67 -10.90 1.74
C LEU A 46 1.65 -10.48 0.26
N ALA A 47 2.44 -11.15 -0.57
CA ALA A 47 2.56 -10.82 -1.98
C ALA A 47 1.22 -11.09 -2.72
N VAL A 48 0.56 -12.23 -2.45
CA VAL A 48 -0.74 -12.58 -3.06
C VAL A 48 -1.82 -11.60 -2.60
N CYS A 49 -1.92 -11.33 -1.30
CA CYS A 49 -2.89 -10.38 -0.76
C CYS A 49 -2.68 -8.97 -1.33
N GLY A 50 -1.43 -8.51 -1.47
CA GLY A 50 -1.09 -7.24 -2.09
C GLY A 50 -1.48 -7.16 -3.56
N ALA A 51 -1.36 -8.27 -4.31
CA ALA A 51 -1.77 -8.32 -5.72
C ALA A 51 -3.30 -8.41 -5.92
N VAL A 52 -4.00 -9.12 -5.03
CA VAL A 52 -5.46 -9.30 -5.13
C VAL A 52 -6.22 -8.11 -4.55
N GLY A 53 -5.70 -7.45 -3.51
CA GLY A 53 -6.35 -6.36 -2.79
C GLY A 53 -6.91 -5.25 -3.68
N PRO A 54 -6.10 -4.64 -4.58
CA PRO A 54 -6.58 -3.62 -5.52
C PRO A 54 -7.74 -4.10 -6.41
N SER A 55 -7.73 -5.36 -6.84
CA SER A 55 -8.81 -5.94 -7.63
C SER A 55 -10.10 -6.04 -6.84
N VAL A 56 -10.03 -6.38 -5.55
CA VAL A 56 -11.20 -6.43 -4.67
C VAL A 56 -11.74 -5.02 -4.42
N MET A 57 -10.85 -4.05 -4.16
CA MET A 57 -11.23 -2.65 -3.94
C MET A 57 -11.92 -2.04 -5.17
N ASN A 58 -11.52 -2.42 -6.37
CA ASN A 58 -12.16 -1.93 -7.59
C ASN A 58 -13.31 -2.81 -8.12
N ASN A 59 -14.00 -3.58 -7.26
CA ASN A 59 -15.10 -4.48 -7.66
C ASN A 59 -14.75 -5.43 -8.83
N GLY A 60 -13.49 -5.86 -8.94
CA GLY A 60 -12.99 -6.72 -10.01
C GLY A 60 -12.63 -6.00 -11.31
N ALA A 61 -12.76 -4.68 -11.39
CA ALA A 61 -12.51 -3.92 -12.63
C ALA A 61 -11.02 -3.73 -12.97
N SER A 62 -10.12 -3.93 -12.02
CA SER A 62 -8.67 -3.87 -12.25
C SER A 62 -8.00 -5.15 -11.77
N SER A 63 -7.42 -5.94 -12.67
CA SER A 63 -6.56 -7.06 -12.29
C SER A 63 -5.11 -6.59 -12.29
N VAL A 64 -4.54 -6.41 -11.10
CA VAL A 64 -3.08 -6.23 -10.92
C VAL A 64 -2.34 -7.52 -11.29
N ILE A 65 -3.04 -8.66 -11.36
CA ILE A 65 -2.54 -9.93 -11.85
C ILE A 65 -2.57 -9.98 -13.39
N ILE A 66 -2.03 -8.95 -14.05
CA ILE A 66 -1.76 -8.99 -15.48
C ILE A 66 -0.31 -8.53 -15.65
N GLY A 67 0.59 -9.48 -15.93
CA GLY A 67 1.96 -9.15 -16.32
C GLY A 67 1.97 -8.34 -17.63
N LEU A 68 3.11 -7.73 -17.97
CA LEU A 68 3.30 -6.85 -19.15
C LEU A 68 2.82 -7.43 -20.50
N ASN A 69 2.52 -8.73 -20.58
CA ASN A 69 2.10 -9.46 -21.79
C ASN A 69 0.71 -10.13 -21.69
N ASN A 70 -0.21 -9.63 -20.86
CA ASN A 70 -1.50 -10.29 -20.60
C ASN A 70 -1.40 -11.72 -20.04
N GLN A 71 -0.24 -12.09 -19.50
CA GLN A 71 -0.04 -13.35 -18.79
C GLN A 71 0.05 -13.06 -17.30
N ALA A 72 -0.85 -13.66 -16.54
CA ALA A 72 -0.88 -13.63 -15.08
C ALA A 72 0.27 -14.49 -14.51
N ASN A 73 1.51 -13.99 -14.58
CA ASN A 73 2.64 -14.65 -13.93
C ASN A 73 2.86 -13.99 -12.57
N PHE A 74 2.15 -14.48 -11.56
CA PHE A 74 2.41 -14.13 -10.17
C PHE A 74 3.41 -15.14 -9.58
N PRO A 75 4.69 -14.77 -9.41
CA PRO A 75 5.68 -15.72 -8.88
C PRO A 75 5.37 -16.03 -7.41
N VAL A 76 5.45 -17.31 -7.06
CA VAL A 76 5.33 -17.86 -5.71
C VAL A 76 6.58 -18.67 -5.38
N GLY A 77 6.76 -19.04 -4.11
CA GLY A 77 7.94 -19.74 -3.59
C GLY A 77 8.90 -18.83 -2.82
N ARG A 78 8.43 -17.71 -2.29
CA ARG A 78 9.25 -16.85 -1.42
C ARG A 78 9.55 -17.58 -0.12
N ILE A 79 10.79 -17.41 0.35
CA ILE A 79 11.26 -18.00 1.60
C ILE A 79 11.15 -16.95 2.70
N ASP A 80 10.54 -17.33 3.81
CA ASP A 80 10.44 -16.49 4.99
C ASP A 80 11.83 -16.27 5.62
N SER A 81 12.11 -15.05 6.03
CA SER A 81 13.36 -14.67 6.68
C SER A 81 13.10 -14.06 8.05
N THR A 82 13.87 -14.46 9.05
CA THR A 82 13.94 -13.78 10.35
C THR A 82 15.07 -12.75 10.41
N VAL A 83 15.87 -12.64 9.33
CA VAL A 83 16.94 -11.65 9.22
C VAL A 83 16.33 -10.30 8.92
N GLU A 84 16.62 -9.32 9.78
CA GLU A 84 16.12 -7.96 9.65
C GLU A 84 16.68 -7.22 8.44
N THR A 85 15.86 -6.32 7.93
CA THR A 85 16.22 -5.29 6.98
C THR A 85 17.18 -4.30 7.65
N PRO A 86 18.33 -3.99 7.01
CA PRO A 86 19.24 -2.97 7.53
C PRO A 86 18.57 -1.60 7.69
N PRO A 87 19.03 -0.75 8.63
CA PRO A 87 18.51 0.61 8.79
C PRO A 87 18.58 1.44 7.52
N GLY A 88 17.67 2.41 7.36
CA GLY A 88 17.64 3.31 6.20
C GLY A 88 17.08 2.69 4.91
N ASN A 89 16.49 1.50 4.99
CA ASN A 89 15.85 0.82 3.86
C ASN A 89 14.36 1.17 3.68
N LEU A 90 13.90 2.27 4.26
CA LEU A 90 12.58 2.86 4.02
C LEU A 90 12.73 4.37 3.83
N VAL A 91 11.95 4.95 2.91
CA VAL A 91 11.90 6.40 2.73
C VAL A 91 11.03 6.98 3.85
N LEU A 92 11.55 7.99 4.56
CA LEU A 92 10.78 8.68 5.59
C LEU A 92 9.67 9.55 4.96
N PRO A 93 8.53 9.74 5.64
CA PRO A 93 7.41 10.54 5.10
C PRO A 93 7.76 11.98 4.74
N ASN A 94 8.79 12.54 5.35
CA ASN A 94 9.26 13.91 5.14
C ASN A 94 10.56 14.00 4.32
N ALA A 95 10.98 12.90 3.66
CA ALA A 95 12.14 12.91 2.78
C ALA A 95 11.90 13.85 1.59
N ASP A 96 12.95 14.54 1.16
CA ASP A 96 12.88 15.36 -0.05
C ASP A 96 12.85 14.50 -1.32
N VAL A 97 12.48 15.12 -2.44
CA VAL A 97 12.37 14.45 -3.73
C VAL A 97 13.72 13.85 -4.16
N ALA A 98 14.84 14.50 -3.86
CA ALA A 98 16.16 13.99 -4.21
C ALA A 98 16.49 12.69 -3.48
N THR A 99 16.18 12.61 -2.19
CA THR A 99 16.34 11.41 -1.36
C THR A 99 15.43 10.29 -1.84
N TRP A 100 14.17 10.61 -2.16
CA TRP A 100 13.21 9.65 -2.71
C TRP A 100 13.68 9.07 -4.05
N VAL A 101 14.15 9.93 -4.97
CA VAL A 101 14.71 9.52 -6.27
C VAL A 101 15.92 8.61 -6.10
N ALA A 102 16.86 9.00 -5.23
CA ALA A 102 18.07 8.22 -4.97
C ALA A 102 17.73 6.83 -4.39
N TYR A 103 16.75 6.76 -3.49
CA TYR A 103 16.29 5.53 -2.88
C TYR A 103 15.77 4.51 -3.90
N PHE A 104 14.90 4.94 -4.82
CA PHE A 104 14.31 4.06 -5.84
C PHE A 104 15.32 3.66 -6.93
N LYS A 105 16.17 4.61 -7.37
CA LYS A 105 17.25 4.31 -8.33
C LYS A 105 18.23 3.28 -7.79
N ALA A 106 18.60 3.37 -6.51
CA ALA A 106 19.49 2.40 -5.86
C ALA A 106 18.91 0.97 -5.85
N ARG A 107 17.59 0.82 -6.05
CA ARG A 107 16.87 -0.46 -6.11
C ARG A 107 16.49 -0.87 -7.54
N GLY A 108 16.97 -0.14 -8.55
CA GLY A 108 16.78 -0.46 -9.96
C GLY A 108 15.44 0.01 -10.56
N PHE A 109 14.67 0.85 -9.86
CA PHE A 109 13.44 1.42 -10.41
C PHE A 109 13.71 2.67 -11.24
N SER A 110 13.01 2.80 -12.36
CA SER A 110 12.81 4.06 -13.06
C SER A 110 11.94 5.02 -12.25
N MET A 111 11.92 6.30 -12.64
CA MET A 111 11.11 7.29 -11.93
C MET A 111 9.62 7.13 -12.23
N GLU A 112 9.31 6.63 -13.43
CA GLU A 112 7.98 6.26 -13.86
C GLU A 112 7.43 5.10 -13.00
N GLU A 113 8.23 4.06 -12.75
CA GLU A 113 7.85 2.95 -11.87
C GLU A 113 7.72 3.38 -10.42
N ALA A 114 8.67 4.20 -9.92
CA ALA A 114 8.62 4.73 -8.57
C ALA A 114 7.38 5.62 -8.37
N ALA A 115 7.05 6.47 -9.35
CA ALA A 115 5.84 7.27 -9.33
C ALA A 115 4.60 6.38 -9.35
N ALA A 116 4.55 5.34 -10.18
CA ALA A 116 3.43 4.41 -10.24
C ALA A 116 3.15 3.72 -8.88
N LEU A 117 4.20 3.38 -8.11
CA LEU A 117 4.06 2.79 -6.77
C LEU A 117 3.39 3.73 -5.75
N MET A 118 3.55 5.05 -5.92
CA MET A 118 2.85 6.05 -5.10
C MET A 118 1.33 5.97 -5.28
N GLY A 119 0.84 5.33 -6.34
CA GLY A 119 -0.59 5.10 -6.56
C GLY A 119 -1.25 4.32 -5.42
N SER A 120 -0.49 3.54 -4.65
CA SER A 120 -0.98 2.92 -3.41
C SER A 120 -1.56 3.91 -2.40
N HIS A 121 -1.16 5.19 -2.46
CA HIS A 121 -1.68 6.26 -1.61
C HIS A 121 -3.16 6.58 -1.86
N THR A 122 -3.74 6.12 -2.98
CA THR A 122 -5.20 6.11 -3.25
C THR A 122 -5.99 5.37 -2.18
N SER A 123 -5.35 4.50 -1.40
CA SER A 123 -5.97 3.59 -0.45
C SER A 123 -5.55 3.83 1.02
N ILE A 124 -4.93 4.98 1.32
CA ILE A 124 -4.45 5.28 2.68
C ILE A 124 -5.57 5.81 3.59
N GLN A 125 -5.66 5.20 4.78
CA GLN A 125 -6.72 5.37 5.79
C GLN A 125 -6.88 6.77 6.41
N THR A 126 -5.93 7.70 6.28
CA THR A 126 -6.10 9.06 6.87
C THR A 126 -7.25 9.84 6.22
N GLN A 127 -7.74 9.35 5.08
CA GLN A 127 -8.93 9.80 4.37
C GLN A 127 -10.13 8.86 4.57
N GLY A 128 -10.17 8.05 5.64
CA GLY A 128 -11.05 6.88 5.78
C GLY A 128 -12.54 7.07 5.44
N CYS A 129 -13.11 8.23 5.73
CA CYS A 129 -14.47 8.61 5.29
C CYS A 129 -14.48 9.86 4.39
N TYR A 130 -13.33 10.35 3.97
CA TYR A 130 -13.20 11.53 3.12
C TYR A 130 -13.87 11.26 1.77
N GLU A 131 -14.84 12.09 1.42
CA GLU A 131 -15.59 11.97 0.18
C GLU A 131 -14.89 12.69 -0.99
N GLY A 132 -13.81 13.44 -0.74
CA GLY A 132 -13.06 14.19 -1.75
C GLY A 132 -13.35 15.69 -1.77
N ALA A 133 -12.49 16.43 -2.46
CA ALA A 133 -12.68 17.87 -2.68
C ALA A 133 -13.97 18.19 -3.45
N GLN A 134 -14.38 17.30 -4.37
CA GLN A 134 -15.64 17.42 -5.12
C GLN A 134 -16.89 17.36 -4.25
N HIS A 135 -16.77 16.81 -3.04
CA HIS A 135 -17.83 16.73 -2.03
C HIS A 135 -17.58 17.72 -0.86
N GLY A 136 -16.92 18.85 -1.16
CA GLY A 136 -16.64 19.89 -0.17
C GLY A 136 -15.60 19.51 0.87
N GLY A 137 -14.83 18.45 0.64
CA GLY A 137 -13.81 17.96 1.57
C GLY A 137 -14.39 17.37 2.87
N LEU A 138 -15.63 16.89 2.83
CA LEU A 138 -16.33 16.36 3.99
C LEU A 138 -15.93 14.90 4.29
N TYR A 139 -16.07 14.52 5.56
CA TYR A 139 -15.97 13.14 6.00
C TYR A 139 -17.39 12.56 6.14
N CYS A 140 -17.67 11.49 5.41
CA CYS A 140 -18.89 10.71 5.56
C CYS A 140 -19.06 10.22 7.00
N GLN A 141 -20.33 10.20 7.45
CA GLN A 141 -20.75 9.53 8.67
C GLN A 141 -21.54 8.24 8.32
N PRO A 142 -20.91 7.06 8.39
CA PRO A 142 -21.55 5.80 7.98
C PRO A 142 -22.78 5.43 8.83
N ALA A 143 -22.86 5.97 10.05
CA ALA A 143 -23.97 5.76 10.96
C ALA A 143 -25.26 6.51 10.54
N SER A 144 -25.14 7.55 9.71
CA SER A 144 -26.26 8.42 9.32
C SER A 144 -26.49 8.47 7.81
N THR A 145 -25.56 8.00 6.98
CA THR A 145 -25.68 8.05 5.52
C THR A 145 -24.94 6.87 4.87
N ASN A 146 -25.53 6.27 3.83
CA ASN A 146 -24.85 5.28 3.00
C ASN A 146 -23.85 6.01 2.07
N CYS A 147 -22.56 5.75 2.26
CA CYS A 147 -21.46 6.36 1.51
C CYS A 147 -20.57 5.34 0.81
N ASN A 148 -21.04 4.09 0.65
CA ASN A 148 -20.26 3.01 0.02
C ASN A 148 -19.84 3.36 -1.41
N ASP A 149 -20.57 4.28 -2.05
CA ASP A 149 -20.31 4.83 -3.38
C ASP A 149 -19.55 6.16 -3.37
N ARG A 150 -19.08 6.64 -2.22
CA ARG A 150 -18.45 7.97 -2.06
C ARG A 150 -17.16 7.96 -1.26
N ILE A 151 -16.90 6.90 -0.49
CA ILE A 151 -15.62 6.74 0.24
C ILE A 151 -14.51 6.42 -0.77
N GLN A 152 -13.59 7.36 -0.94
CA GLN A 152 -12.51 7.24 -1.93
C GLN A 152 -11.44 6.22 -1.53
N ALA A 153 -11.22 6.04 -0.22
CA ALA A 153 -10.24 5.09 0.31
C ALA A 153 -10.53 3.61 -0.07
N LEU A 154 -11.73 3.30 -0.56
CA LEU A 154 -12.12 1.98 -1.04
C LEU A 154 -12.05 1.85 -2.57
N ARG A 155 -11.60 2.88 -3.28
CA ARG A 155 -11.48 2.89 -4.74
C ARG A 155 -10.01 2.88 -5.15
N TRP A 156 -9.67 1.94 -6.02
CA TRP A 156 -8.38 1.92 -6.70
C TRP A 156 -8.52 2.68 -8.03
N ASP A 157 -8.27 3.99 -8.00
CA ASP A 157 -8.33 4.85 -9.18
C ASP A 157 -7.19 5.89 -9.14
N ASN A 158 -7.25 6.93 -9.98
CA ASN A 158 -6.20 7.94 -10.09
C ASN A 158 -6.45 9.22 -9.26
N HIS A 159 -7.42 9.24 -8.34
CA HIS A 159 -7.76 10.44 -7.57
C HIS A 159 -6.59 10.97 -6.76
N TYR A 160 -5.75 10.10 -6.18
CA TYR A 160 -4.55 10.53 -5.45
C TYR A 160 -3.68 11.48 -6.28
N TYR A 161 -3.45 11.15 -7.54
CA TYR A 161 -2.66 11.99 -8.44
C TYR A 161 -3.42 13.26 -8.83
N GLN A 162 -4.74 13.19 -9.04
CA GLN A 162 -5.56 14.35 -9.36
C GLN A 162 -5.54 15.36 -8.21
N ASP A 163 -5.76 14.90 -6.98
CA ASP A 163 -5.81 15.74 -5.78
C ASP A 163 -4.44 16.35 -5.47
N THR A 164 -3.36 15.56 -5.59
CA THR A 164 -2.01 16.06 -5.31
C THR A 164 -1.51 17.06 -6.36
N CYS A 165 -1.98 16.95 -7.61
CA CYS A 165 -1.60 17.85 -8.70
C CYS A 165 -2.57 19.03 -8.89
N THR A 166 -3.70 19.08 -8.17
CA THR A 166 -4.64 20.19 -8.25
C THR A 166 -4.13 21.36 -7.40
N PRO A 167 -4.02 22.58 -7.94
CA PRO A 167 -3.62 23.75 -7.16
C PRO A 167 -4.58 23.96 -5.99
N ALA A 168 -4.06 24.19 -4.79
CA ALA A 168 -4.88 24.63 -3.67
C ALA A 168 -5.50 25.99 -4.02
N VAL A 169 -6.80 26.01 -4.30
CA VAL A 169 -7.53 27.27 -4.51
C VAL A 169 -7.72 27.93 -3.15
N SER A 170 -6.85 28.87 -2.81
CA SER A 170 -7.08 29.76 -1.68
C SER A 170 -8.01 30.88 -2.12
N VAL A 171 -9.24 30.89 -1.61
CA VAL A 171 -10.09 32.09 -1.66
C VAL A 171 -9.62 33.01 -0.54
N THR A 172 -8.85 34.04 -0.89
CA THR A 172 -8.54 35.19 -0.02
C THR A 172 -9.51 36.31 -0.27
#